data_AF-A0ABC9AVG3-F1
#
_entry.id   AF-A0ABC9AVG3-F1
#
_cell.length_a   1.000
_cell.length_b   1.000
_cell.length_c   1.000
_cell.angle_alpha   90.00
_cell.angle_beta   90.00
_cell.angle_gamma   90.00
#
_symmetry.space_group_name_H-M   'P 1'
#
loop_
_entity.id
_entity.type
_entity.pdbx_description
1 polymer ?
#
loop_
_entity_poly.entity_id
_entity_poly.type
_entity_poly.pdbx_seq_one_letter_code
_entity_poly.pdbx_strand_id
1 'polypeptide(L)'
;MIPFTTVEAAETSLGRAMTWAEALWFRYSRSTPDYWLCFQSFLILFATYTLAPLPLTLLELCAPSKMTPPYKLQSKVRLSPVAFLRCYKDTAIVLLLLTFGPLQFVAYAALKVSGMRTGLPLPSAGEVAAQLVVYMLMEDYLGYWFHRFLHSEWIYDNIHYVHHEFRAPMGFAAAHAHWFESLVLGFAAFISIFAVPCHMITCWLWFAIRGIAGVEIHCGFNLPFSPTKLIPFYGGAEFHDYHHHYGGKWNHSNLAPLFTFCDYIYGTHSVYRNQNSSIVKVHSY
;
A
#
# COMPACT_ATOMS: atom_id res chain seq x y z
N MET A 1 18.92 17.29 7.39
CA MET A 1 20.35 16.94 7.23
C MET A 1 20.96 16.71 8.59
N ILE A 2 21.81 15.68 8.71
CA ILE A 2 22.58 15.46 9.93
C ILE A 2 23.57 16.63 10.11
N PRO A 3 23.57 17.31 11.28
CA PRO A 3 24.42 18.48 11.48
C PRO A 3 25.89 18.14 11.78
N PHE A 4 26.23 16.86 11.94
CA PHE A 4 27.56 16.41 12.36
C PHE A 4 28.45 16.05 11.17
N THR A 5 29.69 16.54 11.19
CA THR A 5 30.71 16.29 10.16
C THR A 5 31.64 15.13 10.50
N THR A 6 31.74 14.74 11.77
CA THR A 6 32.59 13.65 12.27
C THR A 6 31.81 12.68 13.16
N VAL A 7 32.35 11.47 13.32
CA VAL A 7 31.78 10.43 14.19
C VAL A 7 31.82 10.90 15.64
N GLU A 8 32.92 11.50 16.07
CA GLU A 8 33.15 11.98 17.42
C GLU A 8 32.13 13.06 17.79
N ALA A 9 31.81 13.98 16.88
CA ALA A 9 30.81 15.01 17.10
C ALA A 9 29.39 14.41 17.25
N ALA A 10 29.06 13.42 16.43
CA ALA A 10 27.78 12.71 16.51
C ALA A 10 27.66 11.93 17.82
N GLU A 11 28.69 11.18 18.22
CA GLU A 11 28.71 10.39 19.47
C GLU A 11 28.71 11.28 20.71
N THR A 12 29.42 12.41 20.67
CA THR A 12 29.37 13.42 21.73
C THR A 12 27.96 13.97 21.89
N SER A 13 27.27 14.30 20.78
CA SER A 13 25.89 14.77 20.83
C SER A 13 24.90 13.69 21.31
N LEU A 14 25.19 12.41 21.04
CA LEU A 14 24.38 11.29 21.53
C LEU A 14 24.63 10.98 23.01
N GLY A 15 25.75 11.43 23.57
CA GLY A 15 26.20 11.04 24.91
C GLY A 15 26.61 9.56 25.02
N ARG A 16 26.81 8.89 23.87
CA ARG A 16 27.19 7.48 23.78
C ARG A 16 27.78 7.16 22.40
N ALA A 17 28.48 6.04 22.30
CA ALA A 17 28.88 5.49 21.01
C ALA A 17 27.66 5.18 20.14
N MET A 18 27.81 5.34 18.82
CA MET A 18 26.79 4.95 17.85
C MET A 18 26.67 3.43 17.79
N THR A 19 25.44 2.94 17.66
CA THR A 19 25.21 1.55 17.25
C THR A 19 25.68 1.33 15.81
N TRP A 20 25.86 0.07 15.40
CA TRP A 20 26.25 -0.24 14.01
C TRP A 20 25.25 0.32 12.99
N ALA A 21 23.94 0.32 13.31
CA ALA A 21 22.89 0.81 12.44
C ALA A 21 22.93 2.35 12.34
N GLU A 22 23.17 3.04 13.45
CA GLU A 22 23.38 4.49 13.47
C GLU A 22 24.63 4.89 12.70
N ALA A 23 25.73 4.15 12.84
CA ALA A 23 26.95 4.39 12.09
C ALA A 23 26.75 4.19 10.58
N LEU A 24 26.01 3.14 10.18
CA LEU A 24 25.64 2.91 8.78
C LEU A 24 24.77 4.05 8.24
N TRP A 25 23.72 4.43 8.98
CA TRP A 25 22.87 5.55 8.62
C TRP A 25 23.65 6.86 8.54
N PHE A 26 24.52 7.14 9.50
CA PHE A 26 25.34 8.34 9.54
C PHE A 26 26.26 8.44 8.32
N ARG A 27 26.97 7.35 7.98
CA ARG A 27 27.85 7.29 6.79
C ARG A 27 27.09 7.57 5.50
N TYR A 28 25.86 7.08 5.40
CA TYR A 28 25.02 7.26 4.23
C TYR A 28 24.39 8.65 4.16
N SER A 29 23.73 9.08 5.24
CA SER A 29 22.92 10.30 5.26
C SER A 29 23.74 11.60 5.41
N ARG A 30 24.99 11.55 5.90
CA ARG A 30 25.87 12.74 5.97
C ARG A 30 26.19 13.37 4.62
N SER A 31 26.23 12.56 3.56
CA SER A 31 26.54 12.99 2.19
C SER A 31 25.31 13.00 1.29
N THR A 32 24.15 12.63 1.82
CA THR A 32 22.90 12.53 1.05
C THR A 32 21.98 13.71 1.41
N PRO A 33 21.69 14.61 0.45
CA PRO A 33 20.72 15.68 0.67
C PRO A 33 19.33 15.15 1.05
N ASP A 34 18.61 15.87 1.91
CA ASP A 34 17.26 15.47 2.35
C ASP A 34 16.29 15.22 1.17
N TYR A 35 16.46 15.95 0.06
CA TYR A 35 15.71 15.74 -1.18
C TYR A 35 15.91 14.33 -1.75
N TRP A 36 17.13 13.82 -1.76
CA TRP A 36 17.44 12.47 -2.22
C TRP A 36 16.88 11.41 -1.27
N LEU A 37 16.91 11.65 0.04
CA LEU A 37 16.25 10.77 1.01
C LEU A 37 14.73 10.69 0.76
N CYS A 38 14.08 11.81 0.42
CA CYS A 38 12.67 11.81 0.02
C CYS A 38 12.45 11.06 -1.29
N PHE A 39 13.32 11.27 -2.28
CA PHE A 39 13.24 10.59 -3.58
C PHE A 39 13.29 9.06 -3.45
N GLN A 40 14.06 8.56 -2.48
CA GLN A 40 14.14 7.12 -2.22
C GLN A 40 12.83 6.51 -1.74
N SER A 41 11.93 7.26 -1.10
CA SER A 41 10.58 6.77 -0.78
C SER A 41 9.84 6.33 -2.04
N PHE A 42 10.01 7.07 -3.15
CA PHE A 42 9.42 6.71 -4.44
C PHE A 42 10.10 5.52 -5.08
N LEU A 43 11.43 5.41 -4.98
CA LEU A 43 12.15 4.22 -5.45
C LEU A 43 11.70 2.96 -4.71
N ILE A 44 11.47 3.06 -3.40
CA ILE A 44 10.95 1.97 -2.58
C ILE A 44 9.54 1.61 -3.01
N LEU A 45 8.66 2.60 -3.23
CA LEU A 45 7.30 2.36 -3.69
C LEU A 45 7.28 1.70 -5.08
N PHE A 46 8.06 2.23 -6.01
CA PHE A 46 8.21 1.69 -7.36
C PHE A 46 8.75 0.25 -7.33
N ALA A 47 9.81 0.00 -6.56
CA ALA A 47 10.37 -1.33 -6.38
C ALA A 47 9.35 -2.28 -5.75
N THR A 48 8.57 -1.83 -4.78
CA THR A 48 7.53 -2.63 -4.11
C THR A 48 6.45 -3.05 -5.11
N TYR A 49 5.86 -2.11 -5.85
CA TYR A 49 4.84 -2.42 -6.86
C TYR A 49 5.37 -3.15 -8.09
N THR A 50 6.69 -3.16 -8.29
CA THR A 50 7.33 -3.95 -9.36
C THR A 50 7.62 -5.39 -8.90
N LEU A 51 8.17 -5.56 -7.70
CA LEU A 51 8.73 -6.83 -7.25
C LEU A 51 7.73 -7.67 -6.46
N ALA A 52 6.92 -7.06 -5.60
CA ALA A 52 5.99 -7.80 -4.73
C ALA A 52 4.92 -8.60 -5.51
N PRO A 53 4.40 -8.13 -6.66
CA PRO A 53 3.45 -8.91 -7.46
C PRO A 53 4.07 -10.11 -8.21
N LEU A 54 5.40 -10.14 -8.41
CA LEU A 54 6.05 -11.11 -9.30
C LEU A 54 5.85 -12.57 -8.90
N PRO A 55 5.98 -12.98 -7.62
CA PRO A 55 5.84 -14.38 -7.25
C PRO A 55 4.49 -14.98 -7.66
N LEU A 56 3.40 -14.25 -7.39
CA LEU A 56 2.04 -14.72 -7.72
C LEU A 56 1.70 -14.52 -9.20
N THR A 57 2.27 -13.52 -9.85
CA THR A 57 2.19 -13.36 -11.31
C THR A 57 2.83 -14.55 -12.03
N LEU A 58 4.06 -14.92 -11.64
CA LEU A 58 4.77 -16.06 -12.21
C LEU A 58 4.04 -17.36 -11.91
N LEU A 59 3.47 -17.51 -10.70
CA LEU A 59 2.62 -18.64 -10.38
C LEU A 59 1.41 -18.73 -11.32
N GLU A 60 0.71 -17.63 -11.56
CA GLU A 60 -0.48 -17.62 -12.42
C GLU A 60 -0.16 -17.89 -13.89
N LEU A 61 0.95 -17.34 -14.39
CA LEU A 61 1.36 -17.47 -15.79
C LEU A 61 2.02 -18.81 -16.11
N CYS A 62 2.78 -19.38 -15.17
CA CYS A 62 3.60 -20.56 -15.42
C CYS A 62 3.02 -21.85 -14.81
N ALA A 63 2.20 -21.78 -13.75
CA ALA A 63 1.72 -22.99 -13.11
C ALA A 63 0.67 -23.72 -13.97
N PRO A 64 0.68 -25.08 -13.97
CA PRO A 64 -0.36 -25.87 -14.60
C PRO A 64 -1.75 -25.46 -14.14
N SER A 65 -2.71 -25.53 -15.06
CA SER A 65 -4.03 -24.93 -14.81
C SER A 65 -4.82 -25.54 -13.65
N LYS A 66 -4.39 -26.72 -13.17
CA LYS A 66 -4.98 -27.47 -12.07
C LYS A 66 -4.41 -27.10 -10.69
N MET A 67 -3.28 -26.38 -10.61
CA MET A 67 -2.60 -26.10 -9.33
C MET A 67 -3.08 -24.82 -8.65
N THR A 68 -3.52 -23.83 -9.43
CA THR A 68 -4.00 -22.54 -8.92
C THR A 68 -5.47 -22.50 -8.48
N PRO A 69 -6.42 -23.29 -9.03
CA PRO A 69 -7.84 -23.20 -8.66
C PRO A 69 -8.18 -23.31 -7.17
N PRO A 70 -7.47 -24.11 -6.33
CA PRO A 70 -7.74 -24.15 -4.89
C PRO A 70 -7.48 -22.83 -4.17
N TYR A 71 -6.64 -21.97 -4.74
CA TYR A 71 -6.21 -20.71 -4.11
C TYR A 71 -6.66 -19.47 -4.88
N LYS A 72 -6.96 -19.58 -6.17
CA LYS A 72 -7.41 -18.46 -7.01
C LYS A 72 -8.87 -18.15 -6.71
N LEU A 73 -9.15 -16.91 -6.30
CA LEU A 73 -10.50 -16.46 -5.91
C LEU A 73 -11.48 -16.58 -7.08
N GLN A 74 -11.14 -16.02 -8.25
CA GLN A 74 -11.92 -16.12 -9.47
C GLN A 74 -11.33 -17.18 -10.41
N SER A 75 -11.37 -18.45 -10.01
CA SER A 75 -10.71 -19.58 -10.70
C SER A 75 -11.10 -19.80 -12.18
N LYS A 76 -12.25 -19.26 -12.61
CA LYS A 76 -12.72 -19.30 -14.00
C LYS A 76 -12.09 -18.22 -14.89
N VAL A 77 -11.45 -17.21 -14.30
CA VAL A 77 -10.80 -16.11 -15.00
C VAL A 77 -9.31 -16.34 -15.02
N ARG A 78 -8.71 -16.25 -16.20
CA ARG A 78 -7.25 -16.24 -16.38
C ARG A 78 -6.86 -15.08 -17.25
N LEU A 79 -6.03 -14.18 -16.71
CA LEU A 79 -5.51 -13.06 -17.45
C LEU A 79 -4.37 -13.53 -18.38
N SER A 80 -4.28 -12.93 -19.56
CA SER A 80 -3.21 -13.23 -20.51
C SER A 80 -1.90 -12.54 -20.10
N PRO A 81 -0.72 -13.04 -20.53
CA PRO A 81 0.55 -12.34 -20.30
C PRO A 81 0.54 -10.88 -20.78
N VAL A 82 -0.19 -10.59 -21.87
CA VAL A 82 -0.37 -9.23 -22.41
C VAL A 82 -1.15 -8.35 -21.43
N ALA A 83 -2.18 -8.88 -20.77
CA ALA A 83 -2.92 -8.15 -19.75
C ALA A 83 -2.03 -7.79 -18.55
N PHE A 84 -1.17 -8.72 -18.12
CA PHE A 84 -0.18 -8.46 -17.06
C PHE A 84 0.81 -7.37 -17.46
N LEU A 85 1.39 -7.48 -18.66
CA LEU A 85 2.35 -6.50 -19.15
C LEU A 85 1.73 -5.11 -19.31
N ARG A 86 0.48 -5.03 -19.79
CA ARG A 86 -0.26 -3.78 -19.93
C ARG A 86 -0.49 -3.12 -18.58
N CYS A 87 -1.04 -3.86 -17.62
CA CYS A 87 -1.29 -3.37 -16.27
C CYS A 87 0.01 -2.85 -15.63
N TYR A 88 1.10 -3.63 -15.68
CA TYR A 88 2.38 -3.19 -15.15
C TYR A 88 2.91 -1.94 -15.85
N LYS A 89 2.85 -1.88 -17.19
CA LYS A 89 3.32 -0.73 -17.96
C LYS A 89 2.55 0.54 -17.57
N ASP A 90 1.23 0.47 -17.49
CA ASP A 90 0.37 1.61 -17.18
C ASP A 90 0.62 2.08 -15.74
N THR A 91 0.68 1.16 -14.78
CA THR A 91 1.10 1.43 -13.39
C THR A 91 2.47 2.10 -13.32
N ALA A 92 3.48 1.55 -14.01
CA ALA A 92 4.84 2.08 -14.01
C ALA A 92 4.89 3.51 -14.57
N ILE A 93 4.16 3.79 -15.66
CA ILE A 93 4.07 5.13 -16.25
C ILE A 93 3.48 6.11 -15.23
N VAL A 94 2.35 5.77 -14.60
CA VAL A 94 1.70 6.65 -13.62
C VAL A 94 2.62 6.91 -12.43
N LEU A 95 3.23 5.87 -11.86
CA LEU A 95 4.16 6.03 -10.74
C LEU A 95 5.38 6.89 -11.10
N LEU A 96 5.96 6.71 -12.30
CA LEU A 96 7.08 7.52 -12.77
C LEU A 96 6.66 8.98 -13.01
N LEU A 97 5.51 9.23 -13.63
CA LEU A 97 4.98 10.58 -13.85
C LEU A 97 4.73 11.32 -12.54
N LEU A 98 4.18 10.63 -11.53
CA LEU A 98 3.98 11.21 -10.20
C LEU A 98 5.32 11.47 -9.50
N THR A 99 6.26 10.53 -9.59
CA THR A 99 7.59 10.61 -8.96
C THR A 99 8.43 11.75 -9.52
N PHE A 100 8.54 11.85 -10.85
CA PHE A 100 9.32 12.92 -11.51
C PHE A 100 8.52 14.20 -11.71
N GLY A 101 7.23 14.17 -11.39
CA GLY A 101 6.33 15.32 -11.42
C GLY A 101 6.17 16.00 -10.05
N PRO A 102 4.96 16.45 -9.69
CA PRO A 102 4.74 17.35 -8.55
C PRO A 102 4.96 16.67 -7.19
N LEU A 103 4.82 15.35 -7.09
CA LEU A 103 4.75 14.66 -5.81
C LEU A 103 6.09 14.70 -5.06
N GLN A 104 7.21 14.70 -5.78
CA GLN A 104 8.54 14.84 -5.19
C GLN A 104 8.76 16.22 -4.56
N PHE A 105 8.31 17.29 -5.22
CA PHE A 105 8.43 18.65 -4.68
C PHE A 105 7.54 18.85 -3.46
N VAL A 106 6.32 18.34 -3.51
CA VAL A 106 5.38 18.38 -2.38
C VAL A 106 5.90 17.54 -1.22
N ALA A 107 6.40 16.33 -1.47
CA ALA A 107 6.95 15.46 -0.43
C ALA A 107 8.20 16.06 0.23
N TYR A 108 9.07 16.73 -0.54
CA TYR A 108 10.23 17.41 0.03
C TYR A 108 9.84 18.64 0.87
N ALA A 109 8.91 19.47 0.35
CA ALA A 109 8.38 20.59 1.12
C ALA A 109 7.71 20.10 2.41
N ALA A 110 6.90 19.04 2.31
CA ALA A 110 6.27 18.36 3.43
C ALA A 110 7.29 17.91 4.48
N LEU A 111 8.37 17.25 4.08
CA LEU A 111 9.43 16.85 5.01
C LEU A 111 10.02 18.04 5.78
N LYS A 112 10.19 19.20 5.13
CA LYS A 112 10.75 20.39 5.80
C LYS A 112 9.83 21.00 6.84
N VAL A 113 8.51 20.80 6.72
CA VAL A 113 7.52 21.39 7.64
C VAL A 113 6.87 20.37 8.57
N SER A 114 6.98 19.06 8.29
CA SER A 114 6.33 18.01 9.06
C SER A 114 7.03 17.66 10.37
N GLY A 115 8.27 18.11 10.58
CA GLY A 115 9.08 17.68 11.73
C GLY A 115 9.64 16.25 11.58
N MET A 116 9.58 15.67 10.37
CA MET A 116 10.23 14.41 10.08
C MET A 116 11.74 14.45 10.36
N ARG A 117 12.24 13.38 10.95
CA ARG A 117 13.64 13.27 11.36
C ARG A 117 14.45 12.53 10.29
N THR A 118 15.59 13.09 9.88
CA THR A 118 16.56 12.40 9.00
C THR A 118 17.88 12.11 9.71
N GLY A 119 18.01 12.49 10.98
CA GLY A 119 19.24 12.37 11.75
C GLY A 119 19.16 11.45 12.95
N LEU A 120 20.22 11.48 13.76
CA LEU A 120 20.39 10.64 14.93
C LEU A 120 19.63 11.20 16.16
N PRO A 121 19.27 10.34 17.14
CA PRO A 121 19.37 8.87 17.12
C PRO A 121 18.34 8.24 16.17
N LEU A 122 18.62 7.00 15.75
CA LEU A 122 17.62 6.20 15.02
C LEU A 122 16.40 5.90 15.91
N PRO A 123 15.20 5.73 15.33
CA PRO A 123 14.01 5.41 16.10
C PRO A 123 14.15 4.04 16.77
N SER A 124 13.61 3.90 17.98
CA SER A 124 13.54 2.60 18.65
C SER A 124 12.56 1.67 17.92
N ALA A 125 12.71 0.35 18.08
CA ALA A 125 11.76 -0.60 17.50
C ALA A 125 10.31 -0.37 17.98
N GLY A 126 10.12 0.03 19.24
CA GLY A 126 8.81 0.38 19.79
C GLY A 126 8.23 1.65 19.17
N GLU A 127 9.07 2.66 18.90
CA GLU A 127 8.64 3.87 18.19
C GLU A 127 8.19 3.54 16.75
N VAL A 128 9.01 2.77 16.03
CA VAL A 128 8.69 2.31 14.67
C VAL A 128 7.37 1.54 14.66
N ALA A 129 7.21 0.56 15.55
CA ALA A 129 6.00 -0.26 15.62
C ALA A 129 4.76 0.59 15.93
N ALA A 130 4.84 1.50 16.91
CA ALA A 130 3.73 2.38 17.26
C ALA A 130 3.34 3.30 16.09
N GLN A 131 4.33 3.91 15.42
CA GLN A 131 4.10 4.74 14.24
C GLN A 131 3.43 3.96 13.10
N LEU A 132 3.92 2.76 12.78
CA LEU A 132 3.33 1.93 11.73
C LEU A 132 1.88 1.53 12.04
N VAL A 133 1.56 1.20 13.31
CA VAL A 133 0.19 0.90 13.72
C VAL A 133 -0.70 2.13 13.57
N VAL A 134 -0.25 3.31 14.02
CA VAL A 134 -1.01 4.55 13.85
C VAL A 134 -1.24 4.85 12.37
N TYR A 135 -0.21 4.71 11.53
CA TYR A 135 -0.33 4.94 10.09
C TYR A 135 -1.31 3.98 9.42
N MET A 136 -1.26 2.69 9.78
CA MET A 136 -2.24 1.72 9.29
C MET A 136 -3.67 2.10 9.64
N LEU A 137 -3.94 2.49 10.89
CA LEU A 137 -5.29 2.84 11.32
C LEU A 137 -5.79 4.15 10.72
N MET A 138 -4.92 5.18 10.65
CA MET A 138 -5.27 6.48 10.09
C MET A 138 -5.47 6.42 8.57
N GLU A 139 -4.55 5.76 7.85
CA GLU A 139 -4.65 5.63 6.40
C GLU A 139 -5.83 4.75 6.01
N ASP A 140 -6.13 3.68 6.73
CA ASP A 140 -7.30 2.84 6.44
C ASP A 140 -8.61 3.62 6.66
N TYR A 141 -8.71 4.39 7.75
CA TYR A 141 -9.90 5.19 8.04
C TYR A 141 -10.11 6.34 7.04
N LEU A 142 -9.06 7.11 6.74
CA LEU A 142 -9.13 8.18 5.73
C LEU A 142 -9.33 7.60 4.33
N GLY A 143 -8.62 6.50 4.04
CA GLY A 143 -8.69 5.75 2.80
C GLY A 143 -10.10 5.24 2.51
N TYR A 144 -10.84 4.75 3.52
CA TYR A 144 -12.25 4.39 3.37
C TYR A 144 -13.09 5.55 2.83
N TRP A 145 -12.96 6.75 3.39
CA TRP A 145 -13.74 7.90 2.96
C TRP A 145 -13.34 8.40 1.57
N PHE A 146 -12.04 8.43 1.28
CA PHE A 146 -11.55 8.79 -0.05
C PHE A 146 -11.95 7.75 -1.11
N HIS A 147 -11.88 6.47 -0.78
CA HIS A 147 -12.32 5.40 -1.66
C HIS A 147 -13.84 5.50 -1.90
N ARG A 148 -14.64 5.73 -0.86
CA ARG A 148 -16.07 5.98 -1.00
C ARG A 148 -16.38 7.18 -1.90
N PHE A 149 -15.60 8.26 -1.78
CA PHE A 149 -15.70 9.42 -2.66
C PHE A 149 -15.36 9.08 -4.12
N LEU A 150 -14.34 8.25 -4.35
CA LEU A 150 -13.96 7.76 -5.68
C LEU A 150 -15.08 6.92 -6.34
N HIS A 151 -15.95 6.29 -5.55
CA HIS A 151 -17.15 5.57 -6.02
C HIS A 151 -18.37 6.45 -6.30
N SER A 152 -18.26 7.78 -6.19
CA SER A 152 -19.32 8.68 -6.67
C SER A 152 -19.44 8.64 -8.20
N GLU A 153 -20.65 8.81 -8.73
CA GLU A 153 -20.97 8.50 -10.14
C GLU A 153 -19.97 9.06 -11.17
N TRP A 154 -19.73 10.37 -11.14
CA TRP A 154 -18.82 11.01 -12.11
C TRP A 154 -17.36 10.62 -11.88
N ILE A 155 -16.92 10.52 -10.62
CA ILE A 155 -15.53 10.20 -10.29
C ILE A 155 -15.23 8.74 -10.62
N TYR A 156 -16.18 7.84 -10.39
CA TYR A 156 -16.03 6.45 -10.76
C TYR A 156 -15.85 6.32 -12.27
N ASP A 157 -16.78 6.84 -13.06
CA ASP A 157 -16.78 6.65 -14.52
C ASP A 157 -15.53 7.26 -15.20
N ASN A 158 -14.93 8.32 -14.64
CA ASN A 158 -13.80 9.03 -15.25
C ASN A 158 -12.43 8.76 -14.61
N ILE A 159 -12.39 8.30 -13.35
CA ILE A 159 -11.15 8.18 -12.57
C ILE A 159 -11.01 6.76 -12.03
N HIS A 160 -11.94 6.34 -11.17
CA HIS A 160 -11.79 5.09 -10.42
C HIS A 160 -12.06 3.83 -11.26
N TYR A 161 -12.75 3.96 -12.39
CA TYR A 161 -12.96 2.85 -13.32
C TYR A 161 -11.64 2.25 -13.83
N VAL A 162 -10.58 3.06 -13.98
CA VAL A 162 -9.26 2.55 -14.38
C VAL A 162 -8.77 1.50 -13.38
N HIS A 163 -8.96 1.75 -12.08
CA HIS A 163 -8.63 0.81 -11.03
C HIS A 163 -9.48 -0.46 -11.07
N HIS A 164 -10.78 -0.30 -11.34
CA HIS A 164 -11.77 -1.38 -11.45
C HIS A 164 -11.78 -2.11 -12.80
N GLU A 165 -10.92 -1.74 -13.74
CA GLU A 165 -10.88 -2.36 -15.07
C GLU A 165 -10.63 -3.88 -14.98
N PHE A 166 -9.82 -4.28 -14.00
CA PHE A 166 -9.54 -5.69 -13.69
C PHE A 166 -10.47 -6.22 -12.60
N ARG A 167 -11.72 -6.54 -12.96
CA ARG A 167 -12.71 -7.16 -12.05
C ARG A 167 -12.23 -8.47 -11.39
N ALA A 168 -11.29 -9.15 -12.02
CA ALA A 168 -10.48 -10.20 -11.40
C ALA A 168 -9.06 -9.62 -11.21
N PRO A 169 -8.79 -8.98 -10.06
CA PRO A 169 -7.54 -8.27 -9.87
C PRO A 169 -6.36 -9.24 -9.80
N MET A 170 -5.18 -8.67 -10.02
CA MET A 170 -3.90 -9.33 -9.81
C MET A 170 -2.93 -8.31 -9.19
N GLY A 171 -1.79 -8.77 -8.66
CA GLY A 171 -0.97 -7.92 -7.79
C GLY A 171 -0.54 -6.57 -8.38
N PHE A 172 -0.32 -6.46 -9.70
CA PHE A 172 -0.01 -5.17 -10.34
C PHE A 172 -1.20 -4.20 -10.41
N ALA A 173 -2.43 -4.71 -10.32
CA ALA A 173 -3.64 -3.89 -10.28
C ALA A 173 -3.73 -3.03 -9.02
N ALA A 174 -2.97 -3.35 -7.96
CA ALA A 174 -2.91 -2.58 -6.72
C ALA A 174 -2.53 -1.11 -6.91
N ALA A 175 -1.75 -0.79 -7.94
CA ALA A 175 -1.38 0.57 -8.30
C ALA A 175 -1.76 0.93 -9.75
N HIS A 176 -2.56 0.09 -10.41
CA HIS A 176 -3.13 0.41 -11.72
C HIS A 176 -4.30 1.35 -11.49
N ALA A 177 -4.07 2.64 -11.62
CA ALA A 177 -5.06 3.65 -11.31
C ALA A 177 -4.82 4.91 -12.13
N HIS A 178 -5.84 5.75 -12.21
CA HIS A 178 -5.68 7.09 -12.75
C HIS A 178 -4.76 7.92 -11.81
N TRP A 179 -3.91 8.79 -12.37
CA TRP A 179 -2.94 9.58 -11.59
C TRP A 179 -3.59 10.40 -10.47
N PHE A 180 -4.80 10.90 -10.70
CA PHE A 180 -5.55 11.67 -9.70
C PHE A 180 -5.96 10.81 -8.50
N GLU A 181 -6.40 9.57 -8.74
CA GLU A 181 -6.73 8.64 -7.66
C GLU A 181 -5.50 8.33 -6.81
N SER A 182 -4.35 8.14 -7.45
CA SER A 182 -3.08 7.94 -6.72
C SER A 182 -2.74 9.12 -5.81
N LEU A 183 -3.04 10.36 -6.22
CA LEU A 183 -2.86 11.53 -5.36
C LEU A 183 -3.86 11.56 -4.20
N VAL A 184 -5.14 11.28 -4.47
CA VAL A 184 -6.21 11.28 -3.46
C VAL A 184 -5.97 10.22 -2.38
N LEU A 185 -5.68 8.98 -2.78
CA LEU A 185 -5.38 7.90 -1.83
C LEU A 185 -4.01 8.11 -1.16
N GLY A 186 -3.01 8.57 -1.90
CA GLY A 186 -1.71 8.92 -1.34
C GLY A 186 -1.78 10.01 -0.27
N PHE A 187 -2.74 10.93 -0.38
CA PHE A 187 -2.95 11.99 0.61
C PHE A 187 -3.28 11.45 2.01
N ALA A 188 -4.03 10.33 2.11
CA ALA A 188 -4.28 9.67 3.40
C ALA A 188 -2.99 9.18 4.08
N ALA A 189 -2.07 8.60 3.30
CA ALA A 189 -0.77 8.16 3.79
C ALA A 189 0.09 9.35 4.27
N PHE A 190 0.12 10.45 3.52
CA PHE A 190 0.87 11.65 3.91
C PHE A 190 0.28 12.32 5.16
N ILE A 191 -1.05 12.47 5.27
CA ILE A 191 -1.69 13.01 6.48
C ILE A 191 -1.28 12.22 7.72
N SER A 192 -1.23 10.90 7.61
CA SER A 192 -0.84 10.03 8.73
C SER A 192 0.58 10.34 9.23
N ILE A 193 1.53 10.55 8.31
CA ILE A 193 2.91 10.95 8.63
C ILE A 193 2.97 12.37 9.21
N PHE A 194 2.17 13.30 8.70
CA PHE A 194 2.10 14.66 9.23
C PHE A 194 1.53 14.70 10.66
N ALA A 195 0.52 13.88 10.94
CA ALA A 195 -0.10 13.81 12.26
C ALA A 195 0.85 13.23 13.31
N VAL A 196 1.65 12.22 12.93
CA VAL A 196 2.67 11.63 13.79
C VAL A 196 3.99 11.59 13.03
N PRO A 197 4.82 12.65 13.09
CA PRO A 197 6.08 12.71 12.37
C PRO A 197 7.04 11.60 12.80
N CYS A 198 7.67 10.94 11.82
CA CYS A 198 8.61 9.85 12.06
C CYS A 198 10.02 10.13 11.56
N HIS A 199 10.91 9.18 11.81
CA HIS A 199 12.20 9.13 11.14
C HIS A 199 12.06 8.64 9.69
N MET A 200 12.92 9.10 8.78
CA MET A 200 12.90 8.72 7.35
C MET A 200 12.90 7.21 7.13
N ILE A 201 13.65 6.46 7.95
CA ILE A 201 13.65 4.98 7.90
C ILE A 201 12.26 4.40 8.19
N THR A 202 11.53 4.94 9.16
CA THR A 202 10.15 4.51 9.43
C THR A 202 9.24 4.83 8.25
N CYS A 203 9.42 6.00 7.63
CA CYS A 203 8.67 6.41 6.45
C CYS A 203 8.89 5.45 5.26
N TRP A 204 10.14 5.06 5.00
CA TRP A 204 10.49 4.05 4.00
C TRP A 204 9.88 2.68 4.30
N LEU A 205 9.97 2.24 5.55
CA LEU A 205 9.38 0.98 5.99
C LEU A 205 7.86 0.99 5.84
N TRP A 206 7.22 2.13 6.17
CA TRP A 206 5.79 2.33 5.98
C TRP A 206 5.37 2.15 4.52
N PHE A 207 6.02 2.85 3.58
CA PHE A 207 5.69 2.73 2.16
C PHE A 207 5.92 1.30 1.62
N ALA A 208 6.97 0.62 2.07
CA ALA A 208 7.23 -0.77 1.70
C ALA A 208 6.13 -1.71 2.21
N ILE A 209 5.84 -1.68 3.52
CA ILE A 209 4.82 -2.53 4.15
C ILE A 209 3.45 -2.25 3.55
N ARG A 210 3.07 -0.97 3.40
CA ARG A 210 1.77 -0.60 2.87
C ARG A 210 1.62 -0.97 1.40
N GLY A 211 2.67 -0.83 0.59
CA GLY A 211 2.68 -1.28 -0.80
C GLY A 211 2.53 -2.80 -0.91
N ILE A 212 3.24 -3.57 -0.08
CA ILE A 212 3.10 -5.04 -0.01
C ILE A 212 1.68 -5.42 0.40
N ALA A 213 1.10 -4.77 1.41
CA ALA A 213 -0.27 -5.01 1.83
C ALA A 213 -1.29 -4.68 0.72
N GLY A 214 -1.05 -3.60 -0.04
CA GLY A 214 -1.85 -3.27 -1.22
C GLY A 214 -1.77 -4.35 -2.30
N VAL A 215 -0.58 -4.86 -2.60
CA VAL A 215 -0.39 -5.96 -3.54
C VAL A 215 -1.07 -7.25 -3.05
N GLU A 216 -1.01 -7.54 -1.76
CA GLU A 216 -1.62 -8.72 -1.15
C GLU A 216 -3.14 -8.73 -1.33
N ILE A 217 -3.83 -7.64 -0.99
CA ILE A 217 -5.30 -7.58 -1.12
C ILE A 217 -5.76 -7.63 -2.59
N HIS A 218 -4.90 -7.29 -3.55
CA HIS A 218 -5.21 -7.35 -4.99
C HIS A 218 -4.73 -8.63 -5.67
N CYS A 219 -4.03 -9.52 -4.96
CA CYS A 219 -3.28 -10.57 -5.65
C CYS A 219 -4.17 -11.59 -6.39
N GLY A 220 -5.46 -11.65 -6.06
CA GLY A 220 -6.42 -12.60 -6.64
C GLY A 220 -6.26 -14.02 -6.09
N PHE A 221 -5.48 -14.20 -5.02
CA PHE A 221 -5.25 -15.48 -4.35
C PHE A 221 -5.62 -15.41 -2.87
N ASN A 222 -6.34 -16.41 -2.38
CA ASN A 222 -6.57 -16.64 -0.96
C ASN A 222 -5.60 -17.71 -0.46
N LEU A 223 -4.44 -17.29 0.03
CA LEU A 223 -3.40 -18.21 0.51
C LEU A 223 -3.67 -18.57 1.98
N PRO A 224 -3.90 -19.86 2.33
CA PRO A 224 -4.24 -20.26 3.69
C PRO A 224 -3.12 -19.99 4.71
N PHE A 225 -1.88 -19.86 4.24
CA PHE A 225 -0.69 -19.61 5.05
C PHE A 225 -0.28 -18.12 5.12
N SER A 226 -1.11 -17.20 4.61
CA SER A 226 -0.81 -15.77 4.71
C SER A 226 -0.80 -15.31 6.17
N PRO A 227 0.26 -14.64 6.65
CA PRO A 227 0.33 -14.16 8.04
C PRO A 227 -0.72 -13.09 8.34
N THR A 228 -1.24 -12.39 7.32
CA THR A 228 -2.29 -11.38 7.46
C THR A 228 -3.61 -11.97 7.98
N LYS A 229 -3.84 -13.28 7.82
CA LYS A 229 -4.99 -13.99 8.40
C LYS A 229 -4.98 -14.02 9.92
N LEU A 230 -3.84 -13.77 10.56
CA LEU A 230 -3.72 -13.67 12.02
C LEU A 230 -4.08 -12.27 12.55
N ILE A 231 -4.24 -11.28 11.66
CA ILE A 231 -4.54 -9.90 12.02
C ILE A 231 -6.07 -9.76 12.15
N PRO A 232 -6.60 -9.43 13.34
CA PRO A 232 -8.03 -9.25 13.52
C PRO A 232 -8.61 -8.21 12.55
N PHE A 233 -9.79 -8.49 12.01
CA PHE A 233 -10.54 -7.60 11.12
C PHE A 233 -9.86 -7.26 9.78
N TYR A 234 -8.74 -7.90 9.45
CA TYR A 234 -8.09 -7.76 8.15
C TYR A 234 -8.95 -8.43 7.07
N GLY A 235 -9.38 -7.66 6.07
CA GLY A 235 -10.24 -8.15 4.99
C GLY A 235 -9.50 -9.09 4.02
N GLY A 236 -8.26 -8.75 3.71
CA GLY A 236 -7.41 -9.52 2.79
C GLY A 236 -7.93 -9.59 1.37
N ALA A 237 -7.31 -10.47 0.58
CA ALA A 237 -7.59 -10.59 -0.85
C ALA A 237 -9.05 -10.92 -1.18
N GLU A 238 -9.73 -11.75 -0.36
CA GLU A 238 -11.12 -12.14 -0.61
C GLU A 238 -12.08 -10.95 -0.52
N PHE A 239 -11.90 -10.11 0.51
CA PHE A 239 -12.73 -8.95 0.74
C PHE A 239 -12.61 -7.93 -0.40
N HIS A 240 -11.39 -7.72 -0.88
CA HIS A 240 -11.09 -6.75 -1.92
C HIS A 240 -11.35 -7.28 -3.34
N ASP A 241 -11.14 -8.57 -3.60
CA ASP A 241 -11.54 -9.20 -4.87
C ASP A 241 -13.06 -9.13 -5.08
N TYR A 242 -13.85 -9.32 -4.01
CA TYR A 242 -15.28 -9.10 -4.04
C TYR A 242 -15.64 -7.66 -4.44
N HIS A 243 -14.91 -6.69 -3.89
CA HIS A 243 -15.06 -5.28 -4.22
C HIS A 243 -14.75 -5.01 -5.70
N HIS A 244 -13.67 -5.54 -6.26
CA HIS A 244 -13.36 -5.38 -7.70
C HIS A 244 -14.39 -6.09 -8.60
N HIS A 245 -14.95 -7.21 -8.15
CA HIS A 245 -15.88 -8.00 -8.96
C HIS A 245 -17.29 -7.39 -9.01
N TYR A 246 -17.81 -7.00 -7.85
CA TYR A 246 -19.19 -6.53 -7.68
C TYR A 246 -19.30 -5.05 -7.34
N GLY A 247 -18.26 -4.46 -6.75
CA GLY A 247 -18.19 -3.05 -6.41
C GLY A 247 -18.08 -2.22 -7.68
N GLY A 248 -18.90 -1.18 -7.74
CA GLY A 248 -18.94 -0.26 -8.85
C GLY A 248 -19.77 0.95 -8.44
N LYS A 249 -20.01 1.88 -9.36
CA LYS A 249 -20.68 3.15 -9.03
C LYS A 249 -21.99 3.04 -8.23
N TRP A 250 -22.73 1.94 -8.38
CA TRP A 250 -24.01 1.68 -7.68
C TRP A 250 -23.92 0.66 -6.54
N ASN A 251 -22.77 0.04 -6.33
CA ASN A 251 -22.56 -0.97 -5.30
C ASN A 251 -21.38 -0.58 -4.41
N HIS A 252 -21.69 0.18 -3.36
CA HIS A 252 -20.72 0.70 -2.39
C HIS A 252 -20.44 -0.36 -1.31
N SER A 253 -19.94 -1.52 -1.73
CA SER A 253 -19.60 -2.62 -0.82
C SER A 253 -18.10 -2.78 -0.67
N ASN A 254 -17.64 -3.13 0.53
CA ASN A 254 -16.25 -3.49 0.84
C ASN A 254 -15.24 -2.38 0.48
N LEU A 255 -15.49 -1.17 0.96
CA LEU A 255 -14.74 0.04 0.61
C LEU A 255 -13.48 0.24 1.44
N ALA A 256 -13.35 -0.38 2.62
CA ALA A 256 -12.14 -0.20 3.42
C ALA A 256 -10.93 -0.84 2.71
N PRO A 257 -9.76 -0.16 2.69
CA PRO A 257 -8.57 -0.67 2.03
C PRO A 257 -8.03 -1.96 2.64
N LEU A 258 -7.93 -2.06 3.97
CA LEU A 258 -7.29 -3.17 4.67
C LEU A 258 -8.19 -3.77 5.75
N PHE A 259 -8.74 -2.93 6.63
CA PHE A 259 -9.50 -3.39 7.78
C PHE A 259 -11.00 -3.17 7.63
N THR A 260 -11.77 -4.20 7.96
CA THR A 260 -13.23 -4.22 7.79
C THR A 260 -14.02 -3.32 8.77
N PHE A 261 -13.35 -2.59 9.66
CA PHE A 261 -14.00 -1.77 10.70
C PHE A 261 -14.92 -0.72 10.11
N CYS A 262 -14.44 0.03 9.11
CA CYS A 262 -15.23 1.11 8.50
C CYS A 262 -16.47 0.53 7.82
N ASP A 263 -16.34 -0.57 7.08
CA ASP A 263 -17.50 -1.21 6.45
C ASP A 263 -18.50 -1.78 7.45
N TYR A 264 -18.03 -2.23 8.61
CA TYR A 264 -18.92 -2.63 9.70
C TYR A 264 -19.67 -1.43 10.29
N ILE A 265 -18.95 -0.36 10.65
CA ILE A 265 -19.49 0.85 11.28
C ILE A 265 -20.49 1.55 10.35
N TYR A 266 -20.18 1.65 9.06
CA TYR A 266 -20.96 2.40 8.08
C TYR A 266 -21.88 1.54 7.21
N GLY A 267 -21.93 0.23 7.46
CA GLY A 267 -22.88 -0.69 6.83
C GLY A 267 -22.57 -1.08 5.38
N THR A 268 -21.35 -0.90 4.90
CA THR A 268 -20.93 -1.22 3.52
C THR A 268 -20.38 -2.65 3.36
N HIS A 269 -20.58 -3.54 4.35
CA HIS A 269 -20.18 -4.96 4.28
C HIS A 269 -21.34 -5.92 3.93
N SER A 270 -22.57 -5.41 3.77
CA SER A 270 -23.81 -6.23 3.81
C SER A 270 -23.96 -7.19 2.63
N VAL A 271 -23.53 -6.79 1.43
CA VAL A 271 -23.69 -7.61 0.21
C VAL A 271 -22.73 -8.80 0.22
N TYR A 272 -21.49 -8.61 0.71
CA TYR A 272 -20.50 -9.67 0.92
C TYR A 272 -21.00 -10.73 1.92
N ARG A 273 -21.53 -10.30 3.07
CA ARG A 273 -22.05 -11.23 4.09
C ARG A 273 -23.26 -12.03 3.60
N ASN A 274 -24.16 -11.40 2.85
CA ASN A 274 -25.34 -12.08 2.30
C ASN A 274 -24.95 -13.15 1.27
N GLN A 275 -23.97 -12.90 0.41
CA GLN A 275 -23.46 -13.92 -0.53
C GLN A 275 -22.70 -15.05 0.16
N ASN A 276 -21.81 -14.76 1.10
CA ASN A 276 -21.12 -15.84 1.85
C ASN A 276 -22.10 -16.71 2.64
N SER A 277 -23.15 -16.13 3.21
CA SER A 277 -24.21 -16.89 3.88
C SER A 277 -25.06 -17.75 2.93
N SER A 278 -25.18 -17.37 1.65
CA SER A 278 -25.90 -18.16 0.63
C SER A 278 -25.01 -19.24 0.00
N ILE A 279 -23.70 -18.98 -0.17
CA ILE A 279 -22.72 -19.99 -0.61
C ILE A 279 -22.56 -21.11 0.43
N VAL A 280 -22.49 -20.76 1.73
CA VAL A 280 -22.48 -21.77 2.81
C VAL A 280 -23.75 -22.62 2.81
N LYS A 281 -24.92 -22.02 2.57
CA LYS A 281 -26.18 -22.78 2.48
C LYS A 281 -26.24 -23.74 1.28
N VAL A 282 -25.64 -23.40 0.14
CA VAL A 282 -25.63 -24.27 -1.06
C VAL A 282 -24.71 -25.48 -0.90
N HIS A 283 -23.66 -25.39 -0.09
CA HIS A 283 -22.76 -26.51 0.20
C HIS A 283 -23.17 -27.38 1.41
N SER A 284 -24.31 -27.08 2.04
CA SER A 284 -24.80 -27.77 3.24
C SER A 284 -25.96 -28.75 2.97
N TYR A 285 -26.26 -29.05 1.70
CA TYR A 285 -27.31 -30.00 1.28
C TYR A 285 -26.75 -31.07 0.37
#